data_AF-A0A2R6NVZ7-F1
#
_entry.id   AF-A0A2R6NVZ7-F1
#
_cell.length_a   1.000
_cell.length_b   1.000
_cell.length_c   1.000
_cell.angle_alpha   90.00
_cell.angle_beta   90.00
_cell.angle_gamma   90.00
#
_symmetry.space_group_name_H-M   'P 1'
#
loop_
_entity.id
_entity.type
_entity.pdbx_description
1 polymer ?
#
loop_
_entity_poly.entity_id
_entity_poly.type
_entity_poly.pdbx_seq_one_letter_code
_entity_poly.pdbx_strand_id
1 'polypeptide(L)'
;MPPIHCIARKTLVADISTLCWHLGAYHASQYHAWALKENFKLMIPTDMKSQREAIAKEKAKQHLFDDHLKEMPKKECIVAYSHRLFHSIAIKWLIAAVQPLLALKHPTFEKIIDIAARARDSVEIPLCKVAREELLDMFRQRMSNLKATLN
;
A
#
# COMPACT_ATOMS: atom_id res chain seq x y z
N MET A 1 -82.28 -43.86 5.82
CA MET A 1 -81.12 -44.53 5.19
C MET A 1 -79.91 -43.59 5.29
N PRO A 2 -78.71 -44.10 5.62
CA PRO A 2 -77.56 -43.31 6.06
C PRO A 2 -76.82 -42.60 4.91
N PRO A 3 -76.00 -41.57 5.19
CA PRO A 3 -75.35 -40.74 4.17
C PRO A 3 -74.13 -41.42 3.54
N ILE A 4 -73.95 -41.16 2.24
CA ILE A 4 -72.87 -41.67 1.40
C ILE A 4 -71.54 -41.05 1.84
N HIS A 5 -70.61 -41.87 2.32
CA HIS A 5 -69.23 -41.46 2.58
C HIS A 5 -68.51 -41.15 1.26
N CYS A 6 -68.16 -39.87 1.03
CA CYS A 6 -67.20 -39.49 0.00
C CYS A 6 -65.78 -39.85 0.47
N ILE A 7 -65.19 -40.89 -0.11
CA ILE A 7 -63.77 -41.21 0.09
C ILE A 7 -62.95 -40.20 -0.71
N ALA A 8 -62.40 -39.19 -0.03
CA ALA A 8 -61.46 -38.27 -0.62
C ALA A 8 -60.15 -39.02 -0.97
N ARG A 9 -59.96 -39.30 -2.26
CA ARG A 9 -58.70 -39.87 -2.78
C ARG A 9 -57.60 -38.81 -2.60
N LYS A 10 -56.68 -39.02 -1.66
CA LYS A 10 -55.51 -38.15 -1.49
C LYS A 10 -54.62 -38.29 -2.73
N THR A 11 -54.69 -37.35 -3.65
CA THR A 11 -53.68 -37.18 -4.70
C THR A 11 -52.44 -36.60 -4.06
N LEU A 12 -51.46 -37.45 -3.76
CA LEU A 12 -50.10 -36.99 -3.48
C LEU A 12 -49.56 -36.36 -4.76
N VAL A 13 -49.70 -35.04 -4.89
CA VAL A 13 -48.98 -34.29 -5.91
C VAL A 13 -47.51 -34.36 -5.50
N ALA A 14 -46.71 -35.09 -6.25
CA ALA A 14 -45.27 -35.13 -6.03
C ALA A 14 -44.73 -33.73 -6.31
N ASP A 15 -44.41 -32.97 -5.26
CA ASP A 15 -43.71 -31.72 -5.41
C ASP A 15 -42.35 -32.01 -6.07
N ILE A 16 -42.03 -31.26 -7.12
CA ILE A 16 -40.79 -31.35 -7.90
C ILE A 16 -39.59 -31.25 -6.96
N SER A 17 -39.70 -30.44 -5.90
CA SER A 17 -38.67 -30.33 -4.87
C SER A 17 -38.41 -31.69 -4.21
N THR A 18 -39.46 -32.42 -3.85
CA THR A 18 -39.41 -33.71 -3.12
C THR A 18 -38.84 -34.83 -4.00
N LEU A 19 -39.13 -34.81 -5.30
CA LEU A 19 -38.56 -35.77 -6.26
C LEU A 19 -37.04 -35.58 -6.44
N CYS A 20 -36.56 -34.34 -6.50
CA CYS A 20 -35.12 -34.07 -6.58
C CYS A 20 -34.37 -34.52 -5.31
N TRP A 21 -34.99 -34.37 -4.13
CA TRP A 21 -34.44 -34.89 -2.88
C TRP A 21 -34.40 -36.43 -2.87
N HIS A 22 -35.46 -37.09 -3.31
CA HIS A 22 -35.51 -38.55 -3.39
C HIS A 22 -34.46 -39.11 -4.37
N LEU A 23 -34.34 -38.50 -5.55
CA LEU A 23 -33.31 -38.84 -6.53
C LEU A 23 -31.91 -38.64 -5.97
N GLY A 24 -31.65 -37.54 -5.27
CA GLY A 24 -30.36 -37.29 -4.62
C GLY A 24 -30.04 -38.26 -3.48
N ALA A 25 -31.05 -38.74 -2.74
CA ALA A 25 -30.84 -39.64 -1.61
C ALA A 25 -30.62 -41.10 -2.04
N TYR A 26 -31.37 -41.59 -3.03
CA TYR A 26 -31.41 -43.02 -3.36
C TYR A 26 -30.81 -43.36 -4.74
N HIS A 27 -30.78 -42.40 -5.67
CA HIS A 27 -30.44 -42.65 -7.07
C HIS A 27 -29.37 -41.70 -7.62
N ALA A 28 -28.55 -41.08 -6.75
CA ALA A 28 -27.59 -40.05 -7.14
C ALA A 28 -26.65 -40.50 -8.27
N SER A 29 -26.03 -41.67 -8.15
CA SER A 29 -25.07 -42.18 -9.14
C SER A 29 -25.69 -42.38 -10.53
N GLN A 30 -26.89 -42.97 -10.58
CA GLN A 30 -27.63 -43.17 -11.82
C GLN A 30 -28.06 -41.84 -12.44
N TYR A 31 -28.51 -40.91 -11.61
CA TYR A 31 -28.87 -39.57 -12.04
C TYR A 31 -27.68 -38.79 -12.61
N HIS A 32 -26.51 -38.83 -11.97
CA HIS A 32 -25.31 -38.17 -12.49
C HIS A 32 -24.88 -38.76 -13.84
N ALA A 33 -24.89 -40.09 -13.97
CA ALA A 33 -24.53 -40.76 -15.23
C ALA A 33 -25.48 -40.37 -16.37
N TRP A 34 -26.79 -40.30 -16.08
CA TRP A 34 -27.79 -39.82 -17.04
C TRP A 34 -27.60 -38.35 -17.37
N ALA A 35 -27.41 -37.48 -16.36
CA ALA A 35 -27.26 -36.05 -16.56
C ALA A 35 -26.00 -35.71 -17.39
N LEU A 36 -24.90 -36.44 -17.18
CA LEU A 36 -23.68 -36.30 -17.99
C LEU A 36 -23.91 -36.74 -19.44
N LYS A 37 -24.61 -37.86 -19.65
CA LYS A 37 -24.91 -38.39 -20.98
C LYS A 37 -25.79 -37.45 -21.79
N GLU A 38 -26.80 -36.86 -21.14
CA GLU A 38 -27.78 -35.99 -21.78
C GLU A 38 -27.39 -34.49 -21.74
N ASN A 39 -26.18 -34.15 -21.25
CA ASN A 39 -25.73 -32.78 -21.02
C ASN A 39 -26.71 -31.94 -20.18
N PHE A 40 -27.38 -32.57 -19.22
CA PHE A 40 -28.37 -31.93 -18.37
C PHE A 40 -27.71 -31.26 -17.15
N LYS A 41 -28.29 -30.13 -16.72
CA LYS A 41 -27.81 -29.40 -15.54
C LYS A 41 -28.10 -30.20 -14.27
N LEU A 42 -27.07 -30.47 -13.47
CA LEU A 42 -27.24 -31.10 -12.16
C LEU A 42 -28.08 -30.21 -11.23
N MET A 43 -29.28 -30.66 -10.87
CA MET A 43 -30.22 -29.94 -10.01
C MET A 43 -30.38 -30.55 -8.62
N ILE A 44 -29.57 -31.56 -8.28
CA ILE A 44 -29.56 -32.12 -6.92
C ILE A 44 -29.07 -31.02 -5.95
N PRO A 45 -29.74 -30.80 -4.80
CA PRO A 45 -29.39 -29.73 -3.86
C PRO A 45 -27.92 -29.74 -3.42
N THR A 46 -27.33 -30.93 -3.26
CA THR A 46 -25.93 -31.12 -2.92
C THR A 46 -24.99 -30.52 -3.98
N ASP A 47 -25.23 -30.81 -5.26
CA ASP A 47 -24.41 -30.29 -6.37
C ASP A 47 -24.53 -28.78 -6.49
N MET A 48 -25.75 -28.25 -6.34
CA MET A 48 -25.99 -26.81 -6.37
C MET A 48 -25.24 -26.09 -5.24
N LYS A 49 -25.15 -26.72 -4.05
CA LYS A 49 -24.37 -26.19 -2.94
C LYS A 49 -22.87 -26.19 -3.28
N SER A 50 -22.33 -27.30 -3.76
CA SER A 50 -20.92 -27.41 -4.15
C SER A 50 -20.55 -26.43 -5.27
N GLN A 51 -21.44 -26.22 -6.25
CA GLN A 51 -21.23 -25.23 -7.32
C GLN A 51 -21.17 -23.80 -6.77
N ARG A 52 -22.08 -23.44 -5.84
CA ARG A 52 -22.07 -22.12 -5.19
C ARG A 52 -20.79 -21.90 -4.38
N GLU A 53 -20.31 -22.92 -3.68
CA GLU A 53 -19.05 -22.86 -2.93
C GLU A 53 -17.83 -22.71 -3.85
N ALA A 54 -17.79 -23.42 -4.98
CA ALA A 54 -16.73 -23.27 -5.97
C ALA A 54 -16.70 -21.86 -6.57
N ILE A 55 -17.88 -21.33 -6.95
CA ILE A 55 -18.01 -19.96 -7.46
C ILE A 55 -17.59 -18.93 -6.39
N ALA A 56 -17.98 -19.14 -5.13
CA ALA A 56 -17.58 -18.27 -4.04
C ALA A 56 -16.07 -18.30 -3.79
N LYS A 57 -15.43 -19.47 -3.89
CA LYS A 57 -13.97 -19.61 -3.79
C LYS A 57 -13.24 -18.91 -4.94
N GLU A 58 -13.71 -19.04 -6.18
CA GLU A 58 -13.12 -18.32 -7.31
C GLU A 58 -13.31 -16.80 -7.19
N LYS A 59 -14.49 -16.34 -6.73
CA LYS A 59 -14.71 -14.90 -6.47
C LYS A 59 -13.89 -14.36 -5.29
N ALA A 60 -13.58 -15.21 -4.31
CA ALA A 60 -12.73 -14.85 -3.18
C ALA A 60 -11.23 -14.77 -3.55
N LYS A 61 -10.83 -15.34 -4.70
CA LYS A 61 -9.51 -15.06 -5.28
C LYS A 61 -9.55 -13.63 -5.81
N GLN A 62 -9.03 -12.71 -5.02
CA GLN A 62 -8.75 -11.36 -5.49
C GLN A 62 -7.78 -11.46 -6.68
N HIS A 63 -8.17 -10.94 -7.83
CA HIS A 63 -7.22 -10.68 -8.91
C HIS A 63 -6.21 -9.67 -8.37
N LEU A 64 -4.93 -10.03 -8.37
CA LEU A 64 -3.83 -9.09 -8.15
C LEU A 64 -3.98 -7.95 -9.16
N PHE A 65 -4.35 -6.77 -8.66
CA PHE A 65 -4.34 -5.53 -9.44
C PHE A 65 -2.87 -5.14 -9.69
N ASP A 66 -2.19 -5.82 -10.60
CA ASP A 66 -0.76 -5.60 -10.84
C ASP A 66 -0.47 -4.94 -12.20
N ASP A 67 -1.31 -5.20 -13.22
CA ASP A 67 -1.03 -4.78 -14.61
C ASP A 67 -1.04 -3.26 -14.87
N HIS A 68 -1.50 -2.44 -13.91
CA HIS A 68 -1.56 -0.98 -14.06
C HIS A 68 -0.85 -0.20 -12.95
N LEU A 69 -0.27 -0.86 -11.96
CA LEU A 69 0.46 -0.19 -10.90
C LEU A 69 1.92 -0.02 -11.32
N LYS A 70 2.29 1.21 -11.68
CA LYS A 70 3.70 1.57 -11.82
C LYS A 70 4.28 1.77 -10.43
N GLU A 71 5.41 1.14 -10.14
CA GLU A 71 6.19 1.44 -8.93
C GLU A 71 6.48 2.94 -8.90
N MET A 72 5.99 3.61 -7.86
CA MET A 72 6.29 5.01 -7.62
C MET A 72 7.79 5.09 -7.29
N PRO A 73 8.55 6.03 -7.90
CA PRO A 73 9.96 6.19 -7.53
C PRO A 73 10.02 6.37 -6.02
N LYS A 74 10.90 5.60 -5.36
CA LYS A 74 11.08 5.63 -3.91
C LYS A 74 11.30 7.08 -3.51
N LYS A 75 10.25 7.74 -3.03
CA LYS A 75 10.34 9.08 -2.47
C LYS A 75 11.33 8.94 -1.33
N GLU A 76 12.50 9.56 -1.47
CA GLU A 76 13.48 9.58 -0.39
C GLU A 76 12.72 9.98 0.87
N CYS A 77 12.78 9.12 1.88
CA CYS A 77 12.04 9.32 3.10
C CYS A 77 12.69 10.52 3.78
N ILE A 78 12.19 11.73 3.48
CA ILE A 78 12.59 12.96 4.14
C ILE A 78 12.24 12.74 5.60
N VAL A 79 13.26 12.43 6.41
CA VAL A 79 13.08 12.31 7.86
C VAL A 79 12.53 13.65 8.32
N ALA A 80 11.28 13.65 8.78
CA ALA A 80 10.64 14.87 9.23
C ALA A 80 11.49 15.51 10.33
N TYR A 81 11.63 16.83 10.27
CA TYR A 81 12.38 17.56 11.29
C TYR A 81 11.80 17.26 12.67
N SER A 82 12.70 16.88 13.59
CA SER A 82 12.42 16.70 15.00
C SER A 82 13.45 17.49 15.78
N HIS A 83 13.01 18.35 16.69
CA HIS A 83 13.91 19.16 17.52
C HIS A 83 14.91 18.28 18.29
N ARG A 84 14.45 17.13 18.82
CA ARG A 84 15.31 16.17 19.53
C ARG A 84 16.35 15.54 18.60
N LEU A 85 15.96 15.18 17.37
CA LEU A 85 16.88 14.62 16.39
C LEU A 85 17.93 15.65 15.98
N PHE A 86 17.50 16.86 15.62
CA PHE A 86 18.38 17.98 15.28
C PHE A 86 19.40 18.26 16.40
N HIS A 87 18.92 18.39 17.63
CA HIS A 87 19.78 18.62 18.80
C HIS A 87 20.82 17.51 18.97
N SER A 88 20.41 16.25 18.84
CA SER A 88 21.33 15.11 18.96
C SER A 88 22.41 15.09 17.86
N ILE A 89 22.05 15.45 16.62
CA ILE A 89 22.98 15.51 15.49
C ILE A 89 23.94 16.69 15.64
N ALA A 90 23.43 17.85 16.06
CA ALA A 90 24.23 19.05 16.31
C ALA A 90 25.31 18.80 17.38
N ILE A 91 24.96 18.14 18.49
CA ILE A 91 25.95 17.76 19.53
C ILE A 91 27.01 16.81 18.97
N LYS A 92 26.60 15.78 18.21
CA LYS A 92 27.56 14.85 17.58
C LYS A 92 28.52 15.58 16.64
N TRP A 93 28.00 16.52 15.85
CA TRP A 93 28.81 17.34 14.96
C TRP A 93 29.81 18.21 15.73
N LEU A 94 29.40 18.85 16.82
CA LEU A 94 30.30 19.66 17.66
C LEU A 94 31.46 18.83 18.21
N ILE A 95 31.18 17.62 18.72
CA ILE A 95 32.21 16.71 19.27
C ILE A 95 33.16 16.26 18.17
N ALA A 96 32.63 15.81 17.03
CA ALA A 96 33.43 15.27 15.93
C ALA A 96 34.33 16.33 15.26
N ALA A 97 33.83 17.55 15.11
CA ALA A 97 34.55 18.65 14.48
C ALA A 97 35.31 19.55 15.48
N VAL A 98 35.33 19.17 16.77
CA VAL A 98 35.98 19.91 17.86
C VAL A 98 35.58 21.39 17.85
N GLN A 99 34.29 21.66 17.72
CA GLN A 99 33.75 23.01 17.63
C GLN A 99 33.32 23.52 19.01
N PRO A 100 33.45 24.82 19.28
CA PRO A 100 32.95 25.41 20.53
C PRO A 100 31.42 25.40 20.57
N LEU A 101 30.84 25.32 21.77
CA LEU A 101 29.38 25.42 21.96
C LEU A 101 28.78 26.71 21.39
N LEU A 102 29.57 27.78 21.36
CA LEU A 102 29.19 29.07 20.77
C LEU A 102 28.93 29.00 19.26
N ALA A 103 29.44 27.99 18.55
CA ALA A 103 29.20 27.81 17.12
C ALA A 103 27.70 27.68 16.79
N LEU A 104 26.91 27.06 17.68
CA LEU A 104 25.46 26.93 17.50
C LEU A 104 24.71 28.26 17.63
N LYS A 105 25.29 29.25 18.31
CA LYS A 105 24.71 30.60 18.46
C LYS A 105 25.22 31.58 17.40
N HIS A 106 26.08 31.13 16.49
CA HIS A 106 26.65 32.01 15.50
C HIS A 106 25.58 32.38 14.46
N PRO A 107 25.36 33.68 14.17
CA PRO A 107 24.27 34.10 13.28
C PRO A 107 24.41 33.53 11.86
N THR A 108 25.63 33.26 11.39
CA THR A 108 25.83 32.60 10.09
C THR A 108 25.40 31.13 10.12
N PHE A 109 25.55 30.43 11.25
CA PHE A 109 25.10 29.04 11.38
C PHE A 109 23.57 28.97 11.31
N GLU A 110 22.87 29.87 12.00
CA GLU A 110 21.40 29.99 11.89
C GLU A 110 20.94 30.27 10.46
N LYS A 111 21.62 31.20 9.77
CA LYS A 111 21.33 31.52 8.36
C LYS A 111 21.52 30.33 7.42
N ILE A 112 22.56 29.51 7.63
CA ILE A 112 22.79 28.30 6.84
C ILE A 112 21.63 27.32 7.01
N ILE A 113 21.17 27.09 8.25
CA ILE A 113 20.03 26.21 8.52
C ILE A 113 18.75 26.74 7.88
N ASP A 114 18.50 28.04 8.00
CA ASP A 114 17.30 28.70 7.46
C ASP A 114 17.27 28.67 5.91
N ILE A 115 18.43 28.78 5.25
CA ILE A 115 18.55 28.58 3.80
C ILE A 115 18.31 27.11 3.44
N ALA A 116 18.96 26.19 4.15
CA ALA A 116 18.84 24.74 3.90
C ALA A 116 17.42 24.23 4.10
N ALA A 117 16.71 24.70 5.14
CA ALA A 117 15.34 24.31 5.44
C ALA A 117 14.31 24.81 4.41
N ARG A 118 14.65 25.88 3.67
CA ARG A 118 13.81 26.46 2.61
C ARG A 118 14.17 25.98 1.22
N ALA A 119 15.26 25.22 1.06
CA ALA A 119 15.64 24.64 -0.22
C ALA A 119 14.55 23.66 -0.69
N ARG A 120 14.10 23.82 -1.94
CA ARG A 120 13.17 22.88 -2.57
C ARG A 120 13.87 21.60 -3.03
N ASP A 121 15.14 21.74 -3.39
CA ASP A 121 16.01 20.69 -3.85
C ASP A 121 17.04 20.33 -2.76
N SER A 122 17.87 19.33 -3.02
CA SER A 122 18.95 18.93 -2.11
C SER A 122 19.98 20.04 -1.92
N VAL A 123 20.51 20.17 -0.71
CA VAL A 123 21.61 21.10 -0.41
C VAL A 123 22.94 20.45 -0.78
N GLU A 124 23.67 21.05 -1.72
CA GLU A 124 25.02 20.61 -2.08
C GLU A 124 26.06 21.23 -1.14
N ILE A 125 26.86 20.38 -0.48
CA ILE A 125 27.96 20.83 0.38
C ILE A 125 29.23 20.88 -0.48
N PRO A 126 29.91 22.04 -0.59
CA PRO A 126 31.08 22.17 -1.45
C PRO A 126 32.24 21.31 -0.93
N LEU A 127 33.04 20.79 -1.87
CA LEU A 127 34.25 20.06 -1.54
C LEU A 127 35.30 21.00 -0.93
N CYS A 128 36.17 20.48 -0.05
CA CYS A 128 37.18 21.28 0.64
C CYS A 128 38.09 22.09 -0.29
N LYS A 129 38.41 21.57 -1.48
CA LYS A 129 39.23 22.30 -2.46
C LYS A 129 38.50 23.53 -3.00
N VAL A 130 37.25 23.35 -3.42
CA VAL A 130 36.39 24.42 -3.93
C VAL A 130 36.16 25.48 -2.85
N ALA A 131 35.77 25.06 -1.64
CA ALA A 131 35.55 25.96 -0.52
C ALA A 131 36.81 26.76 -0.15
N ARG A 132 38.01 26.16 -0.26
CA ARG A 132 39.28 26.86 -0.02
C ARG A 132 39.57 27.91 -1.08
N GLU A 133 39.33 27.60 -2.35
CA GLU A 133 39.53 28.52 -3.47
C GLU A 133 38.59 29.72 -3.35
N GLU A 134 37.30 29.48 -3.11
CA GLU A 134 36.29 30.53 -2.89
C GLU A 134 36.66 31.44 -1.71
N LEU A 135 37.13 30.87 -0.60
CA LEU A 135 37.56 31.64 0.56
C LEU A 135 38.73 32.56 0.23
N LEU A 136 39.72 32.07 -0.53
CA LEU A 136 40.86 32.87 -0.95
C LEU A 136 40.43 34.00 -1.91
N ASP A 137 39.47 33.73 -2.80
CA ASP A 137 38.91 34.75 -3.69
C ASP A 137 38.17 35.84 -2.94
N MET A 138 37.29 35.47 -1.99
CA MET A 138 36.61 36.43 -1.14
C MET A 138 37.59 37.29 -0.35
N PHE A 139 38.67 36.68 0.15
CA PHE A 139 39.71 37.41 0.87
C PHE A 139 40.42 38.41 -0.05
N ARG A 140 40.83 37.98 -1.25
CA ARG A 140 41.46 38.87 -2.26
C ARG A 140 40.57 40.05 -2.60
N GLN A 141 39.28 39.80 -2.89
CA GLN A 141 38.31 40.85 -3.20
C GLN A 141 38.17 41.87 -2.07
N ARG A 142 38.07 41.41 -0.83
CA ARG A 142 38.00 42.32 0.33
C ARG A 142 39.24 43.18 0.45
N MET A 143 40.42 42.61 0.27
CA MET A 143 41.69 43.35 0.32
C MET A 143 41.81 44.38 -0.81
N SER A 144 41.35 44.04 -2.03
CA SER A 144 41.32 44.98 -3.15
C SER A 144 40.37 46.14 -2.91
N ASN A 145 39.16 45.86 -2.40
CA ASN A 145 38.18 46.89 -2.06
C ASN A 145 38.70 47.82 -0.96
N LEU A 146 39.31 47.24 0.09
CA LEU A 146 39.88 48.02 1.18
C LEU A 146 41.00 48.93 0.67
N LYS A 147 41.89 48.42 -0.20
CA LYS A 147 42.93 49.22 -0.84
C LYS A 147 42.32 50.38 -1.66
N ALA A 148 41.23 50.15 -2.37
CA ALA A 148 40.57 51.20 -3.16
C ALA A 148 39.90 52.28 -2.29
N THR A 149 39.42 51.93 -1.09
CA THR A 149 38.77 52.89 -0.18
C THR A 149 39.75 53.69 0.68
N LEU A 150 40.97 53.18 0.89
CA LEU A 150 41.98 53.79 1.76
C LEU A 150 43.02 54.64 1.01
N ASN A 151 43.09 54.54 -0.32
CA ASN A 151 43.90 55.43 -1.17
C ASN A 151 43.01 56.50 -1.80
#